data_AF-I4AEK2-F1
#
_entry.id   AF-I4AEK2-F1
#
_cell.length_a   1.000
_cell.length_b   1.000
_cell.length_c   1.000
_cell.angle_alpha   90.00
_cell.angle_beta   90.00
_cell.angle_gamma   90.00
#
_symmetry.space_group_name_H-M   'P 1'
#
loop_
_entity.id
_entity.type
_entity.pdbx_description
1 polymer ?
#
loop_
_entity_poly.entity_id
_entity_poly.type
_entity_poly.pdbx_seq_one_letter_code
_entity_poly.pdbx_strand_id
1 'polypeptide(L)'
;MPEQSARLGIPLPLGNENVSRQAIREMLQAVDDHAETIPGAQAKADAAKAAAKSYADSAAGSAAGAVASALAAHKAESIYLQEDEPSAVNHKTLWFAIGSEANFDDGGVNIANAQTSTTPQETDGYWFEPIKG
;
A
#
# COMPACT_ATOMS: atom_id res chain seq x y z
N MET A 1 9.96 49.00 34.74
CA MET A 1 10.51 47.71 34.29
C MET A 1 11.09 47.91 32.90
N PRO A 2 12.18 47.23 32.50
CA PRO A 2 12.66 47.29 31.12
C PRO A 2 11.61 46.69 30.19
N GLU A 3 11.38 47.34 29.05
CA GLU A 3 10.49 46.83 28.01
C GLU A 3 11.04 45.52 27.44
N GLN A 4 10.15 44.62 27.04
CA GLN A 4 10.49 43.31 26.48
C GLN A 4 9.93 43.16 25.08
N SER A 5 10.58 42.34 24.25
CA SER A 5 10.06 41.95 22.94
C SER A 5 8.76 41.15 23.11
N ALA A 6 7.84 41.29 22.16
CA ALA A 6 6.46 40.84 22.32
C ALA A 6 6.34 39.31 22.30
N ARG A 7 7.25 38.61 21.62
CA ARG A 7 7.10 37.19 21.32
C ARG A 7 8.11 36.32 22.06
N LEU A 8 9.37 36.72 22.08
CA LEU A 8 10.48 36.01 22.71
C LEU A 8 10.78 36.52 24.13
N GLY A 9 10.16 37.61 24.58
CA GLY A 9 10.36 38.16 25.92
C GLY A 9 11.77 38.71 26.16
N ILE A 10 12.47 39.12 25.10
CA ILE A 10 13.86 39.59 25.20
C ILE A 10 13.88 41.00 25.80
N PRO A 11 14.65 41.25 26.87
CA PRO A 11 14.79 42.60 27.43
C PRO A 11 15.41 43.58 26.42
N LEU A 12 14.74 44.71 26.19
CA LEU A 12 15.21 45.76 25.30
C LEU A 12 16.04 46.81 26.08
N PRO A 13 17.05 47.43 25.44
CA PRO A 13 17.79 48.54 26.03
C PRO A 13 16.85 49.67 26.47
N LEU A 14 17.12 50.21 27.66
CA LEU A 14 16.45 51.41 28.17
C LEU A 14 16.96 52.64 27.39
N GLY A 15 16.04 53.39 26.81
CA GLY A 15 16.31 54.64 26.09
C GLY A 15 16.82 54.45 24.66
N ASN A 16 16.52 55.43 23.80
CA ASN A 16 17.00 55.51 22.41
C ASN A 16 18.02 56.65 22.20
N GLU A 17 18.53 57.25 23.28
CA GLU A 17 19.32 58.48 23.19
C GLU A 17 20.74 58.23 22.66
N ASN A 18 21.21 56.98 22.69
CA ASN A 18 22.51 56.58 22.17
C ASN A 18 22.33 55.72 20.92
N VAL A 19 22.96 56.11 19.81
CA VAL A 19 22.91 55.42 18.50
C VAL A 19 23.19 53.92 18.62
N SER A 20 24.17 53.51 19.44
CA SER A 20 24.48 52.10 19.64
C SER A 20 23.36 51.35 20.37
N ARG A 21 22.69 52.00 21.32
CA ARG A 21 21.54 51.42 22.04
C ARG A 21 20.33 51.30 21.13
N GLN A 22 20.09 52.30 20.28
CA GLN A 22 19.04 52.27 19.28
C GLN A 22 19.26 51.12 18.29
N ALA A 23 20.48 50.99 17.75
CA ALA A 23 20.82 49.89 16.83
C ALA A 23 20.62 48.51 17.47
N ILE A 24 21.07 48.30 18.71
CA ILE A 24 20.86 47.03 19.43
C ILE A 24 19.37 46.75 19.61
N ARG A 25 18.59 47.78 19.97
CA ARG A 25 17.16 47.63 20.18
C ARG A 25 16.43 47.22 18.89
N GLU A 26 16.73 47.87 17.78
CA GLU A 26 16.18 47.52 16.46
C GLU A 26 16.55 46.10 16.03
N MET A 27 17.80 45.68 16.26
CA MET A 27 18.22 44.30 15.98
C MET A 27 17.43 43.27 16.80
N LEU A 28 17.22 43.51 18.09
CA LEU A 28 16.45 42.60 18.95
C LEU A 28 14.97 42.55 18.55
N GLN A 29 14.41 43.68 18.12
CA GLN A 29 13.06 43.74 17.57
C GLN A 29 12.94 42.89 16.30
N ALA A 30 13.91 43.04 15.39
CA ALA A 30 13.94 42.26 14.13
C ALA A 30 14.10 40.74 14.38
N VAL A 31 14.82 40.34 15.43
CA VAL A 31 14.89 38.93 15.84
C VAL A 31 13.53 38.43 16.33
N ASP A 32 12.81 39.24 17.10
CA ASP A 32 11.47 38.91 17.59
C ASP A 32 10.44 38.80 16.47
N ASP A 33 10.50 39.71 15.49
CA ASP A 33 9.60 39.73 14.33
C ASP A 33 9.76 38.47 13.47
N HIS A 34 11.01 38.00 13.30
CA HIS A 34 11.33 36.77 12.59
C HIS A 34 11.15 35.50 13.41
N ALA A 35 10.80 35.60 14.69
CA ALA A 35 10.49 34.43 15.49
C ALA A 35 9.34 33.63 14.86
N GLU A 36 9.35 32.31 15.02
CA GLU A 36 8.24 31.46 14.58
C GLU A 36 6.98 31.77 15.39
N THR A 37 5.82 31.77 14.75
CA THR A 37 4.53 32.00 15.43
C THR A 37 3.94 30.66 15.84
N ILE A 38 3.14 30.62 16.91
CA ILE A 38 2.39 29.41 17.27
C ILE A 38 1.48 28.97 16.10
N PRO A 39 0.69 29.87 15.46
CA PRO A 39 -0.08 29.52 14.26
C PRO A 39 0.77 29.01 13.09
N GLY A 40 1.96 29.58 12.85
CA GLY A 40 2.86 29.18 11.77
C GLY A 40 3.45 27.79 12.00
N ALA A 41 3.84 27.48 13.23
CA ALA A 41 4.25 26.14 13.63
C ALA A 41 3.11 25.12 13.47
N GLN A 42 1.88 25.49 13.87
CA GLN A 42 0.70 24.65 13.68
C GLN A 42 0.41 24.38 12.19
N ALA A 43 0.47 25.42 11.34
CA ALA A 43 0.27 25.27 9.90
C ALA A 43 1.30 24.32 9.26
N LYS A 44 2.57 24.39 9.68
CA LYS A 44 3.62 23.46 9.23
C LYS A 44 3.35 22.02 9.69
N ALA A 45 2.89 21.84 10.93
CA ALA A 45 2.54 20.53 11.46
C ALA A 45 1.34 19.92 10.72
N ASP A 46 0.30 20.72 10.44
CA ASP A 46 -0.87 20.28 9.68
C ASP A 46 -0.51 19.92 8.24
N ALA A 47 0.35 20.71 7.59
CA ALA A 47 0.86 20.40 6.25
C ALA A 47 1.65 19.08 6.23
N ALA A 48 2.50 18.84 7.23
CA ALA A 48 3.26 17.60 7.35
C ALA A 48 2.32 16.39 7.57
N LYS A 49 1.29 16.53 8.40
CA LYS A 49 0.28 15.50 8.63
C LYS A 49 -0.50 15.17 7.35
N ALA A 50 -0.89 16.19 6.59
CA ALA A 50 -1.58 16.00 5.31
C ALA A 50 -0.70 15.27 4.29
N ALA A 51 0.59 15.67 4.17
CA ALA A 51 1.55 15.01 3.29
C ALA A 51 1.79 13.55 3.68
N ALA A 52 1.97 13.26 4.97
CA ALA A 52 2.15 11.90 5.47
C ALA A 52 0.93 11.01 5.17
N LYS A 53 -0.29 11.55 5.36
CA LYS A 53 -1.52 10.83 5.02
C LYS A 53 -1.60 10.54 3.51
N SER A 54 -1.34 11.53 2.67
CA SER A 54 -1.37 11.36 1.21
C SER A 54 -0.37 10.30 0.73
N TYR A 55 0.84 10.29 1.31
CA TYR A 55 1.84 9.28 1.00
C TYR A 55 1.38 7.87 1.41
N ALA A 56 0.82 7.73 2.62
CA ALA A 56 0.31 6.46 3.11
C ALA A 56 -0.86 5.92 2.27
N ASP A 57 -1.83 6.78 1.91
CA ASP A 57 -2.97 6.41 1.07
C ASP A 57 -2.50 5.96 -0.33
N SER A 58 -1.51 6.64 -0.91
CA SER A 58 -0.92 6.28 -2.21
C SER A 58 -0.19 4.94 -2.18
N ALA A 59 0.60 4.70 -1.13
CA ALA A 59 1.29 3.43 -0.91
C ALA A 59 0.29 2.27 -0.78
N ALA A 60 -0.77 2.45 0.02
CA ALA A 60 -1.83 1.46 0.17
C ALA A 60 -2.53 1.13 -1.17
N GLY A 61 -2.86 2.15 -1.97
CA GLY A 61 -3.42 1.96 -3.31
C GLY A 61 -2.49 1.18 -4.25
N SER A 62 -1.19 1.48 -4.23
CA SER A 62 -0.19 0.79 -5.05
C SER A 62 -0.02 -0.68 -4.66
N ALA A 63 -0.04 -0.99 -3.37
CA ALA A 63 0.06 -2.36 -2.88
C ALA A 63 -1.17 -3.20 -3.25
N ALA A 64 -2.38 -2.63 -3.12
CA ALA A 64 -3.61 -3.28 -3.54
C ALA A 64 -3.63 -3.58 -5.05
N GLY A 65 -3.18 -2.61 -5.87
CA GLY A 65 -3.04 -2.80 -7.32
C GLY A 65 -2.05 -3.91 -7.67
N ALA A 66 -0.87 -3.92 -7.04
CA ALA A 66 0.16 -4.94 -7.28
C ALA A 66 -0.33 -6.35 -6.91
N VAL A 67 -1.04 -6.51 -5.79
CA VAL A 67 -1.62 -7.80 -5.38
C VAL A 67 -2.68 -8.26 -6.37
N ALA A 68 -3.56 -7.36 -6.82
CA ALA A 68 -4.58 -7.70 -7.82
C ALA A 68 -3.96 -8.15 -9.15
N SER A 69 -2.92 -7.45 -9.62
CA SER A 69 -2.18 -7.83 -10.83
C SER A 69 -1.45 -9.16 -10.67
N ALA A 70 -0.79 -9.41 -9.53
CA ALA A 70 -0.12 -10.67 -9.25
C ALA A 70 -1.11 -11.84 -9.21
N LEU A 71 -2.28 -11.63 -8.58
CA LEU A 71 -3.34 -12.63 -8.55
C LEU A 71 -3.90 -12.92 -9.95
N ALA A 72 -4.11 -11.89 -10.77
CA ALA A 72 -4.57 -12.05 -12.15
C ALA A 72 -3.56 -12.82 -13.01
N ALA A 73 -2.27 -12.50 -12.89
CA ALA A 73 -1.19 -13.22 -13.58
C ALA A 73 -1.13 -14.70 -13.14
N HIS A 74 -1.13 -14.95 -11.83
CA HIS A 74 -1.13 -16.32 -11.29
C HIS A 74 -2.35 -17.12 -11.75
N LYS A 75 -3.54 -16.50 -11.82
CA LYS A 75 -4.74 -17.16 -12.35
C LYS A 75 -4.57 -17.55 -13.82
N ALA A 76 -4.01 -16.67 -14.65
CA ALA A 76 -3.75 -16.95 -16.06
C ALA A 76 -2.74 -18.10 -16.27
N GLU A 77 -1.77 -18.27 -15.37
CA GLU A 77 -0.83 -19.40 -15.38
C GLU A 77 -1.45 -20.71 -14.88
N SER A 78 -2.44 -20.64 -13.98
CA SER A 78 -2.97 -21.81 -13.25
C SER A 78 -4.28 -22.37 -13.79
N ILE A 79 -5.02 -21.59 -14.57
CA ILE A 79 -6.34 -21.97 -15.09
C ILE A 79 -6.27 -21.91 -16.61
N TYR A 80 -6.48 -23.06 -17.25
CA TYR A 80 -6.41 -23.19 -18.69
C TYR A 80 -7.78 -23.59 -19.25
N LEU A 81 -8.37 -22.73 -20.10
CA LEU A 81 -9.66 -22.94 -20.75
C LEU A 81 -9.47 -23.05 -22.27
N GLN A 82 -9.76 -24.21 -22.85
CA GLN A 82 -9.76 -24.44 -24.30
C GLN A 82 -10.60 -25.68 -24.66
N GLU A 83 -11.00 -25.80 -25.92
CA GLU A 83 -11.76 -26.96 -26.42
C GLU A 83 -10.91 -28.24 -26.48
N ASP A 84 -9.61 -28.12 -26.82
CA ASP A 84 -8.70 -29.26 -27.00
C ASP A 84 -7.75 -29.47 -25.81
N GLU A 85 -7.46 -30.72 -25.42
CA GLU A 85 -6.50 -31.00 -24.33
C GLU A 85 -5.07 -30.51 -24.69
N PRO A 86 -4.36 -29.78 -23.80
CA PRO A 86 -3.02 -29.29 -24.11
C PRO A 86 -2.01 -30.45 -24.21
N SER A 87 -1.24 -30.47 -25.30
CA SER A 87 -0.23 -31.51 -25.54
C SER A 87 1.00 -31.45 -24.63
N ALA A 88 1.18 -30.35 -23.90
CA ALA A 88 2.23 -30.16 -22.89
C ALA A 88 1.57 -29.89 -21.54
N VAL A 89 1.25 -30.95 -20.81
CA VAL A 89 0.54 -30.88 -19.53
C VAL A 89 1.44 -30.30 -18.43
N ASN A 90 1.00 -29.20 -17.81
CA ASN A 90 1.55 -28.73 -16.55
C ASN A 90 0.73 -29.36 -15.42
N HIS A 91 1.33 -30.27 -14.66
CA HIS A 91 0.66 -30.99 -13.56
C HIS A 91 0.19 -30.10 -12.39
N LYS A 92 0.45 -28.79 -12.45
CA LYS A 92 -0.05 -27.78 -11.49
C LYS A 92 -1.26 -26.98 -12.02
N THR A 93 -1.68 -27.21 -13.26
CA THR A 93 -2.72 -26.43 -13.94
C THR A 93 -4.02 -27.23 -14.01
N LEU A 94 -5.14 -26.62 -13.65
CA LEU A 94 -6.47 -27.22 -13.82
C LEU A 94 -6.97 -26.93 -15.24
N TRP A 95 -7.35 -27.97 -15.98
CA TRP A 95 -7.92 -27.86 -17.32
C TRP A 95 -9.44 -27.99 -17.28
N PHE A 96 -10.14 -27.15 -18.05
CA PHE A 96 -11.59 -27.19 -18.22
C PHE A 96 -11.94 -27.33 -19.70
N ALA A 97 -12.63 -28.41 -20.05
CA ALA A 97 -13.17 -28.62 -21.39
C ALA A 97 -14.40 -27.72 -21.61
N ILE A 98 -14.33 -26.83 -22.59
CA ILE A 98 -15.50 -26.04 -23.01
C ILE A 98 -16.28 -26.86 -24.04
N GLY A 99 -17.59 -27.06 -23.82
CA GLY A 99 -18.47 -27.75 -24.77
C GLY A 99 -18.65 -29.26 -24.57
N SER A 100 -18.10 -29.85 -23.51
CA SER A 100 -18.45 -31.23 -23.11
C SER A 100 -19.89 -31.28 -22.60
N GLU A 101 -20.64 -32.34 -22.90
CA GLU A 101 -22.02 -32.59 -22.41
C GLU A 101 -22.12 -32.85 -20.89
N ALA A 102 -21.14 -32.40 -20.11
CA ALA A 102 -21.16 -32.54 -18.66
C ALA A 102 -22.18 -31.56 -18.07
N ASN A 103 -23.23 -32.11 -17.47
CA ASN A 103 -24.23 -31.33 -16.77
C ASN A 103 -23.63 -30.76 -15.46
N PHE A 104 -23.63 -29.43 -15.33
CA PHE A 104 -23.14 -28.68 -14.15
C PHE A 104 -24.27 -28.14 -13.26
N ASP A 105 -25.51 -28.58 -13.45
CA ASP A 105 -26.72 -28.04 -12.78
C ASP A 105 -26.64 -28.04 -11.24
N ASP A 106 -25.80 -28.88 -10.63
CA ASP A 106 -25.58 -28.95 -9.17
C ASP A 106 -24.30 -28.22 -8.69
N GLY A 107 -23.53 -27.61 -9.59
CA GLY A 107 -22.25 -26.97 -9.30
C GLY A 107 -21.12 -27.97 -9.04
N GLY A 108 -20.10 -27.98 -9.90
CA GLY A 108 -18.95 -28.88 -9.74
C GLY A 108 -17.87 -28.66 -10.79
N VAL A 109 -16.68 -29.22 -10.54
CA VAL A 109 -15.57 -29.31 -11.50
C VAL A 109 -15.60 -30.72 -12.09
N ASN A 110 -15.74 -30.84 -13.41
CA ASN A 110 -15.66 -32.12 -14.09
C ASN A 110 -14.19 -32.43 -14.42
N ILE A 111 -13.59 -33.37 -13.68
CA ILE A 111 -12.23 -33.87 -13.95
C ILE A 111 -12.38 -35.23 -14.65
N ALA A 112 -12.28 -35.23 -15.98
CA ALA A 112 -12.32 -36.45 -16.78
C ALA A 112 -10.99 -37.23 -16.69
N ASN A 113 -11.05 -38.55 -16.91
CA ASN A 113 -9.91 -39.48 -16.92
C ASN A 113 -9.13 -39.62 -15.60
N ALA A 114 -9.64 -39.10 -14.48
CA ALA A 114 -9.04 -39.33 -13.17
C ALA A 114 -9.30 -40.76 -12.67
N GLN A 115 -8.27 -41.39 -12.12
CA GLN A 115 -8.38 -42.75 -11.57
C GLN A 115 -8.27 -42.72 -10.04
N THR A 116 -9.16 -43.43 -9.37
CA THR A 116 -9.14 -43.57 -7.91
C THR A 116 -8.45 -44.88 -7.52
N SER A 117 -7.48 -44.80 -6.61
CA SER A 117 -6.74 -45.95 -6.11
C SER A 117 -6.12 -45.61 -4.76
N THR A 118 -5.81 -46.61 -3.93
CA THR A 118 -5.04 -46.40 -2.69
C THR A 118 -3.54 -46.19 -2.95
N THR A 119 -3.12 -46.31 -4.21
CA THR A 119 -1.73 -46.11 -4.66
C THR A 119 -1.72 -45.20 -5.89
N PRO A 120 -0.88 -44.14 -5.91
CA PRO A 120 -0.67 -43.33 -7.10
C PRO A 120 -0.20 -44.19 -8.28
N GLN A 121 -0.66 -43.89 -9.50
CA GLN A 121 -0.19 -44.61 -10.67
C GLN A 121 1.20 -44.13 -11.12
N GLU A 122 1.98 -45.04 -11.71
CA GLU A 122 3.31 -44.74 -12.23
C GLU A 122 3.29 -43.98 -13.58
N THR A 123 2.15 -43.98 -14.27
CA THR A 123 1.94 -43.25 -15.54
C THR A 123 1.19 -41.93 -15.33
N ASP A 124 1.52 -40.95 -16.17
CA ASP A 124 0.98 -39.58 -16.11
C ASP A 124 -0.56 -39.54 -16.15
N GLY A 125 -1.17 -38.85 -15.18
CA GLY A 125 -2.62 -38.65 -15.06
C GLY A 125 -3.03 -38.05 -13.70
N TYR A 126 -4.27 -37.61 -13.57
CA TYR A 126 -4.83 -37.17 -12.28
C TYR A 126 -5.24 -38.38 -11.44
N TRP A 127 -4.77 -38.44 -10.19
CA TRP A 127 -5.07 -39.52 -9.23
C TRP A 127 -5.65 -38.94 -7.94
N PHE A 128 -6.62 -39.63 -7.36
CA PHE A 128 -7.22 -39.27 -6.08
C PHE A 128 -7.27 -40.48 -5.13
N GLU A 129 -6.80 -40.30 -3.90
CA GLU A 129 -6.95 -41.29 -2.84
C GLU A 129 -8.43 -41.33 -2.37
N PRO A 130 -9.07 -42.51 -2.32
CA PRO A 130 -10.40 -42.64 -1.73
C PRO A 130 -10.39 -42.23 -0.26
N ILE A 131 -11.27 -41.30 0.13
CA ILE A 131 -11.50 -40.98 1.54
C ILE A 131 -12.23 -42.16 2.18
N LYS A 132 -11.68 -42.73 3.26
CA LYS A 132 -12.35 -43.78 4.02
C LYS A 132 -13.56 -43.18 4.75
N GLY A 133 -14.75 -43.69 4.42
CA GLY A 133 -15.98 -43.44 5.19
C GLY A 133 -15.97 -44.13 6.55
#